data_AF-A0A815TS82-F1
#
_entry.id   AF-A0A815TS82-F1
#
_cell.length_a   1.000
_cell.length_b   1.000
_cell.length_c   1.000
_cell.angle_alpha   90.00
_cell.angle_beta   90.00
_cell.angle_gamma   90.00
#
_symmetry.space_group_name_H-M   'P 1'
#
loop_
_entity.id
_entity.type
_entity.pdbx_description
1 polymer ?
#
loop_
_entity_poly.entity_id
_entity_poly.type
_entity_poly.pdbx_seq_one_letter_code
_entity_poly.pdbx_strand_id
1 'polypeptide(L)'
;MASSSFHEKPSALRFTDVGELPKRMLAPIEGYDTVPLVSLEEAVKPLVDIVPNVERNVYVVKENCQDPEDGLTTDESASIMLYTYESILHENSLYVKLNDTLRSEQRKHLVPWFLYLRLILTALTRLPSKRRSIFRGVKKEVWLDYAEGKVFIWWGFSSCASTIGVLENEHFFGKTVNEDEILLLPARQFEVKSCLNSGHGLHIVQLKELKSKFDLLQPVSIPNLTVQSKISSQGKSPPISGAMGAQFAATQAKSKCDATNQLYWSHGLFVDDDQTVVVADFGNDRIIQWKKDDTTNGQVIAGGKGQENGLNQLNRPTDVLIDKETDTLIICDRQNQRVVRWPRCSGTTQGEILIGNIACYGLAMDEQRYLYVSDTKKHEVRLYQLGGKNYTVVAGGNGQGDGLNQLNFPAYLFVDRQQNVYVSDWNNHRVMKWTIDAKEGIVVAGGQGVGNARTQLYYPNELFVDALSTLYVADSWNHRVMRWTQGAKKGTVMVGENGRGEGANQFDIPIGLSFDRYFNLYVTDYNNNRVKRFSIE
;
A
#
# COMPACT_ATOMS: atom_id res chain seq x y z
N MET A 1 -30.35 19.36 31.87
CA MET A 1 -30.15 17.92 31.58
C MET A 1 -30.49 17.69 30.12
N ALA A 2 -29.48 17.49 29.29
CA ALA A 2 -29.65 17.02 27.92
C ALA A 2 -28.42 16.14 27.64
N SER A 3 -28.65 14.83 27.55
CA SER A 3 -27.65 13.80 27.33
C SER A 3 -27.20 13.83 25.87
N SER A 4 -25.91 14.11 25.65
CA SER A 4 -25.24 13.94 24.37
C SER A 4 -25.06 12.44 24.09
N SER A 5 -25.78 11.91 23.11
CA SER A 5 -25.50 10.60 22.54
C SER A 5 -24.22 10.69 21.70
N PHE A 6 -23.13 10.12 22.23
CA PHE A 6 -21.93 9.83 21.45
C PHE A 6 -22.28 8.80 20.39
N HIS A 7 -22.27 9.19 19.12
CA HIS A 7 -22.15 8.25 18.02
C HIS A 7 -20.68 7.87 17.88
N GLU A 8 -20.30 6.70 18.38
CA GLU A 8 -19.05 6.04 18.01
C GLU A 8 -19.03 5.82 16.49
N LYS A 9 -17.95 6.26 15.83
CA LYS A 9 -17.66 5.86 14.45
C LYS A 9 -17.39 4.35 14.44
N PRO A 10 -17.91 3.58 13.48
CA PRO A 10 -17.55 2.18 13.35
C PRO A 10 -16.07 2.12 12.93
N SER A 11 -15.22 1.58 13.80
CA SER A 11 -13.90 1.10 13.37
C SER A 11 -14.09 0.15 12.20
N ALA A 12 -13.22 0.12 11.20
CA ALA A 12 -13.21 -0.94 10.21
C ALA A 12 -12.87 -2.26 10.92
N LEU A 13 -13.92 -2.98 11.36
CA LEU A 13 -13.84 -4.16 12.19
C LEU A 13 -13.23 -5.29 11.35
N ARG A 14 -11.94 -5.57 11.52
CA ARG A 14 -11.51 -6.95 11.34
C ARG A 14 -12.25 -7.78 12.38
N PHE A 15 -13.14 -8.64 11.91
CA PHE A 15 -13.57 -9.82 12.63
C PHE A 15 -14.13 -9.55 14.05
N THR A 16 -15.22 -8.80 14.16
CA THR A 16 -16.08 -8.88 15.35
C THR A 16 -17.11 -10.01 15.26
N ASP A 17 -16.69 -11.23 14.88
CA ASP A 17 -17.52 -12.44 14.94
C ASP A 17 -17.65 -12.97 16.38
N VAL A 18 -18.38 -12.23 17.20
CA VAL A 18 -19.36 -12.87 18.07
C VAL A 18 -20.65 -12.62 17.35
N GLY A 19 -21.32 -13.71 16.99
CA GLY A 19 -22.56 -13.66 16.26
C GLY A 19 -23.49 -12.63 16.85
N GLU A 20 -24.25 -11.94 15.99
CA GLU A 20 -25.53 -11.42 16.42
C GLU A 20 -26.37 -12.62 16.88
N LEU A 21 -26.26 -12.92 18.17
CA LEU A 21 -27.00 -13.89 18.95
C LEU A 21 -26.88 -15.37 18.48
N PRO A 22 -26.73 -16.33 19.39
CA PRO A 22 -26.61 -17.77 19.08
C PRO A 22 -27.91 -18.44 18.58
N LYS A 23 -28.80 -17.70 17.91
CA LYS A 23 -30.10 -18.18 17.39
C LYS A 23 -30.29 -17.99 15.88
N ARG A 24 -29.41 -17.28 15.17
CA ARG A 24 -29.57 -17.05 13.73
C ARG A 24 -28.87 -18.14 12.92
N MET A 25 -29.63 -19.18 12.57
CA MET A 25 -29.23 -20.10 11.51
C MET A 25 -29.42 -19.39 10.17
N LEU A 26 -28.31 -18.90 9.64
CA LEU A 26 -28.17 -18.43 8.27
C LEU A 26 -28.56 -19.56 7.29
N ALA A 27 -29.50 -19.28 6.38
CA ALA A 27 -29.88 -20.23 5.33
C ALA A 27 -28.65 -20.61 4.46
N PRO A 28 -28.54 -21.86 3.98
CA PRO A 28 -27.45 -22.26 3.11
C PRO A 28 -27.28 -21.37 1.87
N ILE A 29 -26.04 -21.26 1.40
CA ILE A 29 -25.74 -20.62 0.13
C ILE A 29 -25.79 -21.70 -0.94
N GLU A 30 -26.74 -21.60 -1.86
CA GLU A 30 -26.97 -22.56 -2.95
C GLU A 30 -26.85 -21.84 -4.30
N GLY A 31 -26.43 -22.55 -5.35
CA GLY A 31 -26.44 -22.06 -6.73
C GLY A 31 -25.08 -21.59 -7.26
N TYR A 32 -24.12 -21.23 -6.40
CA TYR A 32 -22.75 -20.88 -6.84
C TYR A 32 -22.00 -22.08 -7.46
N ASP A 33 -22.40 -23.30 -7.15
CA ASP A 33 -21.86 -24.53 -7.71
C ASP A 33 -22.38 -24.84 -9.12
N THR A 34 -23.50 -24.21 -9.49
CA THR A 34 -24.16 -24.37 -10.80
C THR A 34 -23.71 -23.34 -11.84
N VAL A 35 -23.01 -22.27 -11.42
CA VAL A 35 -22.42 -21.29 -12.34
C VAL A 35 -21.14 -21.83 -12.97
N PRO A 36 -20.80 -21.43 -14.21
CA PRO A 36 -19.59 -21.90 -14.89
C PRO A 36 -18.32 -21.48 -14.13
N LEU A 37 -17.28 -22.31 -14.21
CA LEU A 37 -15.93 -21.89 -13.85
C LEU A 37 -15.39 -20.99 -14.97
N VAL A 38 -14.95 -19.79 -14.60
CA VAL A 38 -14.52 -18.75 -15.53
C VAL A 38 -13.16 -18.19 -15.12
N SER A 39 -12.53 -17.35 -15.96
CA SER A 39 -11.29 -16.66 -15.58
C SER A 39 -11.54 -15.70 -14.42
N LEU A 40 -10.48 -15.29 -13.73
CA LEU A 40 -10.61 -14.38 -12.60
C LEU A 40 -11.20 -13.02 -13.01
N GLU A 41 -10.90 -12.52 -14.21
CA GLU A 41 -11.49 -11.30 -14.76
C GLU A 41 -13.01 -11.42 -14.89
N GLU A 42 -13.50 -12.48 -15.53
CA GLU A 42 -14.94 -12.73 -15.66
C GLU A 42 -15.60 -12.93 -14.30
N ALA A 43 -14.89 -13.57 -13.36
CA ALA A 43 -15.40 -13.85 -12.02
C ALA A 43 -15.65 -12.57 -11.19
N VAL A 44 -14.89 -11.50 -11.43
CA VAL A 44 -15.02 -10.25 -10.67
C VAL A 44 -15.83 -9.17 -11.37
N LYS A 45 -16.22 -9.33 -12.64
CA LYS A 45 -17.06 -8.35 -13.36
C LYS A 45 -18.32 -7.93 -12.61
N PRO A 46 -19.09 -8.84 -11.96
CA PRO A 46 -20.26 -8.42 -11.20
C PRO A 46 -19.94 -7.66 -9.91
N LEU A 47 -18.66 -7.60 -9.52
CA LEU A 47 -18.18 -7.02 -8.26
C LEU A 47 -17.64 -5.61 -8.43
N VAL A 48 -17.57 -5.06 -9.64
CA VAL A 48 -16.96 -3.74 -9.92
C VAL A 48 -17.56 -2.61 -9.07
N ASP A 49 -18.88 -2.65 -8.87
CA ASP A 49 -19.60 -1.65 -8.04
C ASP A 49 -19.57 -1.96 -6.53
N ILE A 50 -19.13 -3.17 -6.15
CA ILE A 50 -19.12 -3.65 -4.76
C ILE A 50 -17.72 -3.52 -4.14
N VAL A 51 -16.70 -3.83 -4.94
CA VAL A 51 -15.29 -3.86 -4.56
C VAL A 51 -14.53 -2.85 -5.43
N PRO A 52 -14.17 -1.69 -4.87
CA PRO A 52 -13.42 -0.68 -5.61
C PRO A 52 -12.12 -1.26 -6.19
N ASN A 53 -11.89 -1.01 -7.49
CA ASN A 53 -10.70 -1.43 -8.25
C ASN A 53 -10.48 -2.94 -8.35
N VAL A 54 -11.53 -3.76 -8.21
CA VAL A 54 -11.37 -5.22 -8.26
C VAL A 54 -10.71 -5.70 -9.56
N GLU A 55 -11.03 -5.12 -10.71
CA GLU A 55 -10.44 -5.49 -12.01
C GLU A 55 -8.92 -5.22 -12.04
N ARG A 56 -8.50 -4.09 -11.49
CA ARG A 56 -7.08 -3.76 -11.38
C ARG A 56 -6.36 -4.66 -10.39
N ASN A 57 -6.98 -4.97 -9.25
CA ASN A 57 -6.41 -5.91 -8.30
C ASN A 57 -6.23 -7.29 -8.96
N VAL A 58 -7.16 -7.71 -9.83
CA VAL A 58 -7.02 -8.92 -10.65
C VAL A 58 -5.77 -8.88 -11.54
N TYR A 59 -5.53 -7.78 -12.27
CA TYR A 59 -4.30 -7.65 -13.06
C TYR A 59 -3.04 -7.84 -12.20
N VAL A 60 -2.99 -7.13 -11.06
CA VAL A 60 -1.84 -7.18 -10.16
C VAL A 60 -1.63 -8.58 -9.58
N VAL A 61 -2.67 -9.25 -9.08
CA VAL A 61 -2.52 -10.59 -8.49
C VAL A 61 -2.17 -11.65 -9.53
N LYS A 62 -2.66 -11.51 -10.78
CA LYS A 62 -2.32 -12.45 -11.86
C LYS A 62 -0.87 -12.34 -12.28
N GLU A 63 -0.32 -11.13 -12.35
CA GLU A 63 1.12 -10.92 -12.60
C GLU A 63 2.00 -11.57 -11.53
N ASN A 64 1.54 -11.61 -10.28
CA ASN A 64 2.27 -12.25 -9.18
C ASN A 64 2.04 -13.77 -9.07
N CYS A 65 1.06 -14.32 -9.80
CA CYS A 65 0.68 -15.74 -9.77
C CYS A 65 0.96 -16.45 -11.10
N GLN A 66 1.90 -15.95 -11.90
CA GLN A 66 2.34 -16.64 -13.11
C GLN A 66 3.08 -17.93 -12.72
N ASP A 67 2.72 -19.05 -13.37
CA ASP A 67 3.32 -20.38 -13.20
C ASP A 67 3.37 -20.92 -11.74
N PRO A 68 2.21 -21.16 -11.09
CA PRO A 68 2.18 -21.59 -9.69
C PRO A 68 2.70 -23.03 -9.49
N GLU A 69 3.53 -23.24 -8.46
CA GLU A 69 4.20 -24.53 -8.17
C GLU A 69 3.27 -25.57 -7.50
N ASP A 70 2.10 -25.14 -7.03
CA ASP A 70 1.13 -25.93 -6.25
C ASP A 70 0.13 -26.72 -7.10
N GLY A 71 0.27 -26.65 -8.43
CA GLY A 71 -0.62 -27.32 -9.39
C GLY A 71 -1.97 -26.65 -9.57
N LEU A 72 -2.16 -25.42 -9.08
CA LEU A 72 -3.30 -24.57 -9.44
C LEU A 72 -3.11 -23.95 -10.83
N THR A 73 -4.19 -23.39 -11.39
CA THR A 73 -4.06 -22.46 -12.53
C THR A 73 -3.69 -21.07 -12.01
N THR A 74 -3.18 -20.20 -12.90
CA THR A 74 -2.95 -18.79 -12.56
C THR A 74 -4.21 -18.10 -12.04
N ASP A 75 -5.39 -18.36 -12.61
CA ASP A 75 -6.66 -17.79 -12.13
C ASP A 75 -7.04 -18.29 -10.74
N GLU A 76 -6.82 -19.58 -10.46
CA GLU A 76 -7.09 -20.16 -9.14
C GLU A 76 -6.15 -19.60 -8.07
N SER A 77 -4.83 -19.58 -8.33
CA SER A 77 -3.84 -18.98 -7.43
C SER A 77 -4.11 -17.48 -7.22
N ALA A 78 -4.36 -16.74 -8.29
CA ALA A 78 -4.67 -15.33 -8.22
C ALA A 78 -6.00 -15.07 -7.48
N SER A 79 -6.99 -15.96 -7.57
CA SER A 79 -8.25 -15.81 -6.82
C SER A 79 -8.03 -15.89 -5.31
N ILE A 80 -7.13 -16.76 -4.85
CA ILE A 80 -6.72 -16.89 -3.44
C ILE A 80 -5.91 -15.66 -3.03
N MET A 81 -4.95 -15.23 -3.85
CA MET A 81 -4.15 -14.05 -3.57
C MET A 81 -5.02 -12.78 -3.49
N LEU A 82 -5.99 -12.62 -4.39
CA LEU A 82 -6.94 -11.51 -4.40
C LEU A 82 -7.78 -11.46 -3.13
N TYR A 83 -8.15 -12.63 -2.59
CA TYR A 83 -8.85 -12.71 -1.31
C TYR A 83 -8.01 -12.15 -0.16
N THR A 84 -6.69 -12.32 -0.20
CA THR A 84 -5.74 -11.79 0.79
C THR A 84 -5.18 -10.41 0.43
N TYR A 85 -5.50 -9.86 -0.74
CA TYR A 85 -5.00 -8.59 -1.22
C TYR A 85 -5.66 -7.43 -0.46
N GLU A 86 -4.85 -6.67 0.28
CA GLU A 86 -5.35 -5.52 1.03
C GLU A 86 -5.40 -4.26 0.16
N SER A 87 -6.58 -3.63 0.13
CA SER A 87 -6.71 -2.26 -0.39
C SER A 87 -6.03 -1.28 0.57
N ILE A 88 -5.55 -0.16 0.01
CA ILE A 88 -4.99 0.99 0.75
C ILE A 88 -5.94 1.39 1.89
N LEU A 89 -7.25 1.44 1.60
CA LEU A 89 -8.30 1.50 2.63
C LEU A 89 -8.81 0.08 2.91
N HIS A 90 -8.57 -0.41 4.13
CA HIS A 90 -8.86 -1.79 4.51
C HIS A 90 -10.33 -2.19 4.30
N GLU A 91 -11.25 -1.27 4.63
CA GLU A 91 -12.71 -1.41 4.46
C GLU A 91 -13.19 -1.64 3.01
N ASN A 92 -12.32 -1.35 2.03
CA ASN A 92 -12.60 -1.52 0.61
C ASN A 92 -11.95 -2.77 0.02
N SER A 93 -11.24 -3.58 0.82
CA SER A 93 -10.66 -4.84 0.35
C SER A 93 -11.74 -5.85 -0.04
N LEU A 94 -11.44 -6.69 -1.03
CA LEU A 94 -12.32 -7.79 -1.43
C LEU A 94 -12.64 -8.70 -0.24
N TYR A 95 -11.64 -8.98 0.60
CA TYR A 95 -11.78 -9.72 1.86
C TYR A 95 -12.94 -9.20 2.70
N VAL A 96 -12.96 -7.91 3.01
CA VAL A 96 -13.95 -7.30 3.91
C VAL A 96 -15.33 -7.38 3.28
N LYS A 97 -15.48 -6.92 2.04
CA LYS A 97 -16.77 -6.90 1.34
C LYS A 97 -17.38 -8.28 1.13
N LEU A 98 -16.56 -9.28 0.76
CA LEU A 98 -17.03 -10.65 0.58
C LEU A 98 -17.51 -11.24 1.90
N ASN A 99 -16.71 -11.08 2.96
CA ASN A 99 -17.02 -11.62 4.27
C ASN A 99 -18.27 -10.98 4.90
N ASP A 100 -18.47 -9.67 4.72
CA ASP A 100 -19.70 -8.98 5.11
C ASP A 100 -20.91 -9.56 4.37
N THR A 101 -20.75 -9.83 3.07
CA THR A 101 -21.84 -10.38 2.24
C THR A 101 -22.19 -11.82 2.62
N LEU A 102 -21.18 -12.67 2.87
CA LEU A 102 -21.38 -14.07 3.31
C LEU A 102 -22.14 -14.18 4.64
N ARG A 103 -22.01 -13.17 5.51
CA ARG A 103 -22.63 -13.12 6.83
C ARG A 103 -23.99 -12.43 6.86
N SER A 104 -24.38 -11.72 5.80
CA SER A 104 -25.66 -11.01 5.71
C SER A 104 -26.84 -11.96 5.57
N GLU A 105 -27.98 -11.70 6.23
CA GLU A 105 -29.23 -12.48 5.98
C GLU A 105 -29.80 -12.27 4.56
N GLN A 106 -29.39 -11.19 3.88
CA GLN A 106 -29.89 -10.84 2.55
C GLN A 106 -29.18 -11.66 1.46
N ARG A 107 -29.52 -12.95 1.35
CA ARG A 107 -28.88 -13.91 0.43
C ARG A 107 -28.82 -13.46 -1.03
N LYS A 108 -29.78 -12.67 -1.50
CA LYS A 108 -29.76 -12.07 -2.85
C LYS A 108 -28.49 -11.27 -3.15
N HIS A 109 -27.85 -10.69 -2.13
CA HIS A 109 -26.61 -9.92 -2.29
C HIS A 109 -25.39 -10.80 -2.56
N LEU A 110 -25.49 -12.12 -2.39
CA LEU A 110 -24.42 -13.05 -2.74
C LEU A 110 -24.38 -13.39 -4.24
N VAL A 111 -25.46 -13.14 -4.98
CA VAL A 111 -25.55 -13.51 -6.41
C VAL A 111 -24.40 -12.92 -7.24
N PRO A 112 -24.00 -11.64 -7.07
CA PRO A 112 -22.82 -11.09 -7.77
C PRO A 112 -21.51 -11.85 -7.46
N TRP A 113 -21.42 -12.48 -6.29
CA TRP A 113 -20.22 -13.19 -5.85
C TRP A 113 -20.13 -14.63 -6.35
N PHE A 114 -21.17 -15.17 -7.00
CA PHE A 114 -21.22 -16.60 -7.33
C PHE A 114 -20.09 -17.06 -8.25
N LEU A 115 -19.73 -16.27 -9.26
CA LEU A 115 -18.60 -16.62 -10.15
C LEU A 115 -17.26 -16.61 -9.39
N TYR A 116 -17.04 -15.60 -8.54
CA TYR A 116 -15.85 -15.54 -7.69
C TYR A 116 -15.79 -16.67 -6.66
N LEU A 117 -16.90 -16.94 -5.97
CA LEU A 117 -17.04 -18.05 -5.02
C LEU A 117 -16.80 -19.40 -5.70
N ARG A 118 -17.33 -19.60 -6.91
CA ARG A 118 -17.08 -20.79 -7.71
C ARG A 118 -15.58 -20.98 -7.96
N LEU A 119 -14.87 -19.93 -8.36
CA LEU A 119 -13.44 -19.97 -8.65
C LEU A 119 -12.59 -20.22 -7.40
N ILE A 120 -12.73 -19.40 -6.36
CA ILE A 120 -11.90 -19.50 -5.14
C ILE A 120 -12.15 -20.81 -4.38
N LEU A 121 -13.40 -21.28 -4.29
CA LEU A 121 -13.68 -22.54 -3.60
C LEU A 121 -13.15 -23.74 -4.38
N THR A 122 -13.18 -23.69 -5.72
CA THR A 122 -12.53 -24.72 -6.55
C THR A 122 -11.02 -24.74 -6.28
N ALA A 123 -10.37 -23.58 -6.29
CA ALA A 123 -8.94 -23.44 -5.99
C ALA A 123 -8.60 -24.04 -4.61
N LEU A 124 -9.34 -23.64 -3.57
CA LEU A 124 -9.09 -24.10 -2.20
C LEU A 124 -9.32 -25.61 -2.00
N THR A 125 -10.23 -26.24 -2.75
CA THR A 125 -10.43 -27.71 -2.68
C THR A 125 -9.30 -28.51 -3.29
N ARG A 126 -8.51 -27.91 -4.18
CA ARG A 126 -7.35 -28.54 -4.83
C ARG A 126 -6.08 -28.43 -4.00
N LEU A 127 -6.04 -27.50 -3.04
CA LEU A 127 -4.95 -27.40 -2.09
C LEU A 127 -4.93 -28.59 -1.12
N PRO A 128 -3.74 -29.02 -0.68
CA PRO A 128 -3.63 -30.10 0.30
C PRO A 128 -4.28 -29.70 1.63
N SER A 129 -5.25 -30.49 2.08
CA SER A 129 -5.93 -30.26 3.36
C SER A 129 -5.38 -31.16 4.48
N LYS A 130 -5.24 -30.59 5.69
CA LYS A 130 -4.86 -31.31 6.91
C LYS A 130 -5.95 -31.12 7.96
N ARG A 131 -6.51 -32.20 8.50
CA ARG A 131 -7.45 -32.14 9.63
C ARG A 131 -6.67 -32.05 10.93
N ARG A 132 -6.61 -30.85 11.52
CA ARG A 132 -5.99 -30.59 12.83
C ARG A 132 -6.85 -29.62 13.62
N SER A 133 -6.65 -29.59 14.93
CA SER A 133 -7.20 -28.51 15.76
C SER A 133 -6.52 -27.21 15.35
N ILE A 134 -7.31 -26.16 15.28
CA ILE A 134 -6.85 -24.80 14.99
C ILE A 134 -7.35 -23.87 16.08
N PHE A 135 -6.67 -22.74 16.21
CA PHE A 135 -6.97 -21.72 17.18
C PHE A 135 -7.40 -20.44 16.48
N ARG A 136 -8.26 -19.69 17.16
CA ARG A 136 -8.75 -18.40 16.71
C ARG A 136 -8.69 -17.38 17.83
N GLY A 137 -8.09 -16.21 17.58
CA GLY A 137 -8.12 -15.06 18.47
C GLY A 137 -9.35 -14.16 18.23
N VAL A 138 -9.97 -13.67 19.30
CA VAL A 138 -11.14 -12.76 19.26
C VAL A 138 -10.95 -11.63 20.28
N LYS A 139 -11.12 -10.38 19.83
CA LYS A 139 -11.01 -9.15 20.65
C LYS A 139 -12.32 -8.80 21.38
N LYS A 140 -12.94 -9.77 22.04
CA LYS A 140 -14.07 -9.57 22.98
C LYS A 140 -14.26 -10.82 23.83
N GLU A 141 -14.98 -10.68 24.92
CA GLU A 141 -15.38 -11.81 25.75
C GLU A 141 -16.25 -12.79 24.93
N VAL A 142 -15.80 -14.04 24.80
CA VAL A 142 -16.43 -15.06 23.92
C VAL A 142 -17.07 -16.22 24.68
N TRP A 143 -16.94 -16.27 26.01
CA TRP A 143 -17.34 -17.44 26.81
C TRP A 143 -18.82 -17.78 26.69
N LEU A 144 -19.67 -16.76 26.52
CA LEU A 144 -21.12 -16.94 26.34
C LEU A 144 -21.47 -17.44 24.93
N ASP A 145 -20.70 -17.04 23.92
CA ASP A 145 -21.01 -17.31 22.52
C ASP A 145 -20.32 -18.55 21.98
N TYR A 146 -19.20 -18.94 22.58
CA TYR A 146 -18.38 -20.09 22.23
C TYR A 146 -18.14 -20.98 23.47
N ALA A 147 -19.22 -21.44 24.11
CA ALA A 147 -19.11 -22.43 25.17
C ALA A 147 -18.56 -23.78 24.63
N GLU A 148 -17.76 -24.47 25.44
CA GLU A 148 -17.21 -25.79 25.08
C GLU A 148 -18.31 -26.78 24.71
N GLY A 149 -18.09 -27.57 23.65
CA GLY A 149 -19.05 -28.52 23.10
C GLY A 149 -20.13 -27.91 22.20
N LYS A 150 -20.22 -26.58 22.10
CA LYS A 150 -21.17 -25.92 21.20
C LYS A 150 -20.76 -26.12 19.74
N VAL A 151 -21.74 -26.42 18.89
CA VAL A 151 -21.57 -26.55 17.44
C VAL A 151 -22.19 -25.36 16.73
N PHE A 152 -21.52 -24.89 15.69
CA PHE A 152 -21.98 -23.78 14.86
C PHE A 152 -21.54 -23.95 13.41
N ILE A 153 -22.22 -23.24 12.50
CA ILE A 153 -21.87 -23.23 11.08
C ILE A 153 -21.10 -21.96 10.78
N TRP A 154 -19.95 -22.11 10.13
CA TRP A 154 -19.06 -21.03 9.76
C TRP A 154 -19.40 -20.48 8.37
N TRP A 155 -19.94 -19.27 8.31
CA TRP A 155 -20.28 -18.58 7.05
C TRP A 155 -19.26 -17.49 6.76
N GLY A 156 -18.14 -17.87 6.14
CA GLY A 156 -17.06 -16.93 5.84
C GLY A 156 -15.72 -17.62 5.69
N PHE A 157 -14.74 -16.87 5.22
CA PHE A 157 -13.34 -17.27 5.23
C PHE A 157 -12.66 -16.58 6.41
N SER A 158 -11.68 -17.25 7.04
CA SER A 158 -10.94 -16.65 8.14
C SER A 158 -9.58 -17.26 8.37
N SER A 159 -8.63 -16.39 8.75
CA SER A 159 -7.36 -16.78 9.34
C SER A 159 -7.59 -17.46 10.69
N CYS A 160 -6.96 -18.61 10.86
CA CYS A 160 -6.81 -19.37 12.08
C CYS A 160 -5.36 -19.87 12.13
N ALA A 161 -4.82 -20.11 13.32
CA ALA A 161 -3.46 -20.61 13.48
C ALA A 161 -3.47 -22.06 13.97
N SER A 162 -2.50 -22.86 13.53
CA SER A 162 -2.30 -24.22 14.08
C SER A 162 -1.65 -24.20 15.48
N THR A 163 -1.07 -23.07 15.89
CA THR A 163 -0.37 -22.87 17.16
C THR A 163 -0.89 -21.64 17.91
N ILE A 164 -0.95 -21.71 19.24
CA ILE A 164 -1.52 -20.65 20.08
C ILE A 164 -0.64 -19.38 20.11
N GLY A 165 0.69 -19.53 20.15
CA GLY A 165 1.62 -18.41 20.26
C GLY A 165 1.58 -17.45 19.05
N VAL A 166 1.14 -17.94 17.88
CA VAL A 166 0.92 -17.09 16.70
C VAL A 166 -0.23 -16.10 16.94
N LEU A 167 -1.26 -16.47 17.70
CA LEU A 167 -2.39 -15.59 18.03
C LEU A 167 -2.09 -14.60 19.14
N GLU A 168 -1.14 -14.92 20.03
CA GLU A 168 -0.74 -14.08 21.14
C GLU A 168 0.17 -12.91 20.70
N ASN A 169 0.64 -12.92 19.44
CA ASN A 169 1.38 -11.81 18.85
C ASN A 169 0.42 -10.67 18.47
N GLU A 170 0.66 -9.46 18.98
CA GLU A 170 -0.13 -8.26 18.65
C GLU A 170 -0.18 -7.96 17.14
N HIS A 171 0.77 -8.50 16.36
CA HIS A 171 0.90 -8.40 14.91
C HIS A 171 0.21 -9.51 14.10
N PHE A 172 -0.58 -10.41 14.72
CA PHE A 172 -1.39 -11.42 14.01
C PHE A 172 -2.37 -10.81 12.97
N PHE A 173 -2.43 -9.48 12.89
CA PHE A 173 -3.12 -8.71 11.86
C PHE A 173 -2.26 -8.30 10.65
N GLY A 174 -1.17 -9.01 10.33
CA GLY A 174 -0.58 -8.93 8.99
C GLY A 174 0.92 -8.68 8.92
N LYS A 175 1.72 -9.57 9.50
CA LYS A 175 3.12 -9.73 9.09
C LYS A 175 3.50 -11.19 9.01
N THR A 176 3.93 -11.58 7.81
CA THR A 176 4.41 -12.91 7.42
C THR A 176 3.29 -13.94 7.36
N VAL A 177 3.04 -14.45 6.15
CA VAL A 177 2.35 -15.74 5.96
C VAL A 177 3.23 -16.78 6.66
N ASN A 178 2.94 -17.07 7.93
CA ASN A 178 3.46 -18.29 8.53
C ASN A 178 2.78 -19.45 7.80
N GLU A 179 3.52 -20.53 7.54
CA GLU A 179 3.01 -21.77 6.95
C GLU A 179 1.85 -22.44 7.75
N ASP A 180 1.50 -21.85 8.90
CA ASP A 180 0.52 -22.30 9.86
C ASP A 180 -0.80 -21.54 9.87
N GLU A 181 -0.96 -20.49 9.05
CA GLU A 181 -2.26 -19.84 8.85
C GLU A 181 -3.14 -20.68 7.92
N ILE A 182 -4.31 -21.09 8.41
CA ILE A 182 -5.26 -21.90 7.65
C ILE A 182 -6.52 -21.06 7.43
N LEU A 183 -6.81 -20.78 6.16
CA LEU A 183 -8.10 -20.23 5.75
C LEU A 183 -9.16 -21.33 5.81
N LEU A 184 -10.17 -21.12 6.65
CA LEU A 184 -11.31 -22.02 6.72
C LEU A 184 -12.23 -21.85 5.52
N LEU A 185 -12.72 -22.97 4.98
CA LEU A 185 -13.76 -22.98 3.97
C LEU A 185 -15.10 -22.49 4.58
N PRO A 186 -15.90 -21.71 3.84
CA PRO A 186 -17.24 -21.35 4.26
C PRO A 186 -18.18 -22.57 4.28
N ALA A 187 -19.30 -22.43 4.99
CA ALA A 187 -20.37 -23.42 5.17
C ALA A 187 -19.95 -24.71 5.91
N ARG A 188 -18.93 -24.64 6.78
CA ARG A 188 -18.43 -25.78 7.55
C ARG A 188 -18.96 -25.80 8.98
N GLN A 189 -19.19 -27.00 9.52
CA GLN A 189 -19.58 -27.17 10.92
C GLN A 189 -18.35 -27.28 11.80
N PHE A 190 -18.32 -26.51 12.89
CA PHE A 190 -17.26 -26.55 13.88
C PHE A 190 -17.81 -26.76 15.28
N GLU A 191 -17.06 -27.52 16.06
CA GLU A 191 -17.26 -27.71 17.50
C GLU A 191 -16.20 -26.90 18.26
N VAL A 192 -16.63 -26.17 19.28
CA VAL A 192 -15.72 -25.49 20.22
C VAL A 192 -15.13 -26.50 21.17
N LYS A 193 -13.80 -26.66 21.16
CA LYS A 193 -13.07 -27.60 22.02
C LYS A 193 -12.62 -27.00 23.33
N SER A 194 -12.22 -25.73 23.32
CA SER A 194 -11.88 -25.00 24.54
C SER A 194 -11.85 -23.52 24.25
N CYS A 195 -11.98 -22.73 25.31
CA CYS A 195 -11.78 -21.29 25.31
C CYS A 195 -10.72 -20.94 26.34
N LEU A 196 -9.89 -19.95 26.04
CA LEU A 196 -8.77 -19.51 26.87
C LEU A 196 -8.72 -17.98 26.90
N ASN A 197 -8.31 -17.39 28.02
CA ASN A 197 -8.01 -15.97 28.12
C ASN A 197 -6.48 -15.80 28.10
N SER A 198 -5.96 -15.02 27.16
CA SER A 198 -4.52 -14.75 27.03
C SER A 198 -3.97 -13.78 28.10
N GLY A 199 -4.83 -13.10 28.87
CA GLY A 199 -4.44 -12.07 29.84
C GLY A 199 -4.22 -10.67 29.25
N HIS A 200 -4.13 -10.54 27.92
CA HIS A 200 -3.91 -9.26 27.21
C HIS A 200 -5.18 -8.72 26.52
N GLY A 201 -6.37 -9.12 26.98
CA GLY A 201 -7.65 -8.74 26.37
C GLY A 201 -8.01 -9.53 25.10
N LEU A 202 -7.20 -10.52 24.71
CA LEU A 202 -7.51 -11.46 23.64
C LEU A 202 -8.06 -12.77 24.21
N HIS A 203 -9.19 -13.23 23.69
CA HIS A 203 -9.74 -14.54 23.98
C HIS A 203 -9.49 -15.50 22.82
N ILE A 204 -9.10 -16.74 23.13
CA ILE A 204 -8.70 -17.75 22.15
C ILE A 204 -9.68 -18.91 22.17
N VAL A 205 -10.16 -19.33 21.00
CA VAL A 205 -11.09 -20.45 20.83
C VAL A 205 -10.40 -21.55 20.03
N GLN A 206 -10.36 -22.77 20.58
CA GLN A 206 -9.92 -23.96 19.84
C GLN A 206 -11.09 -24.58 19.08
N LEU A 207 -10.93 -24.79 17.78
CA LEU A 207 -11.97 -25.29 16.89
C LEU A 207 -11.62 -26.65 16.32
N LYS A 208 -12.64 -27.50 16.19
CA LYS A 208 -12.56 -28.78 15.47
C LYS A 208 -13.62 -28.83 14.38
N GLU A 209 -13.19 -29.03 13.14
CA GLU A 209 -14.10 -29.24 12.02
C GLU A 209 -14.84 -30.58 12.17
N LEU A 210 -16.16 -30.55 12.00
CA LEU A 210 -17.02 -31.72 11.91
C LEU A 210 -17.23 -32.08 10.43
N LYS A 211 -17.37 -33.38 10.12
CA LYS A 211 -17.71 -33.81 8.76
C LYS A 211 -19.06 -33.19 8.36
N SER A 212 -19.05 -32.35 7.32
CA SER A 212 -20.28 -31.74 6.83
C SER A 212 -21.01 -32.71 5.90
N LYS A 213 -22.33 -32.61 5.80
CA LYS A 213 -23.12 -33.35 4.81
C LYS A 213 -22.82 -32.94 3.36
N PHE A 214 -22.07 -31.84 3.14
CA PHE A 214 -21.73 -31.31 1.81
C PHE A 214 -20.51 -31.98 1.16
N ASP A 215 -19.78 -32.86 1.88
CA ASP A 215 -18.56 -33.53 1.39
C ASP A 215 -18.81 -34.72 0.42
N LEU A 216 -20.04 -34.93 -0.07
CA LEU A 216 -20.42 -36.15 -0.81
C LEU A 216 -20.54 -36.01 -2.34
N LEU A 217 -20.28 -34.84 -2.94
CA LEU A 217 -20.26 -34.71 -4.40
C LEU A 217 -18.86 -35.01 -4.94
N GLN A 218 -18.66 -36.26 -5.39
CA GLN A 218 -17.43 -36.72 -6.05
C GLN A 218 -17.26 -36.05 -7.43
N PRO A 219 -16.04 -35.68 -7.85
CA PRO A 219 -15.80 -35.07 -9.15
C PRO A 219 -15.93 -36.10 -10.27
N VAL A 220 -16.70 -35.77 -11.31
CA VAL A 220 -16.76 -36.53 -12.57
C VAL A 220 -15.75 -35.94 -13.56
N SER A 221 -14.87 -36.78 -14.11
CA SER A 221 -13.84 -36.40 -15.08
C SER A 221 -14.41 -36.03 -16.46
N ILE A 222 -13.80 -35.05 -17.14
CA ILE A 222 -14.04 -34.76 -18.57
C ILE A 222 -12.69 -34.61 -19.31
N PRO A 223 -12.53 -35.09 -20.57
CA PRO A 223 -11.24 -35.19 -21.24
C PRO A 223 -10.81 -33.92 -22.01
N ASN A 224 -9.47 -33.74 -22.04
CA ASN A 224 -8.59 -32.92 -22.88
C ASN A 224 -9.19 -31.93 -23.91
N LEU A 225 -8.77 -30.67 -23.79
CA LEU A 225 -8.77 -29.68 -24.87
C LEU A 225 -7.38 -29.03 -24.98
N THR A 226 -6.76 -29.22 -26.14
CA THR A 226 -5.43 -28.70 -26.52
C THR A 226 -5.57 -27.25 -27.00
N VAL A 227 -4.76 -26.33 -26.49
CA VAL A 227 -4.63 -24.97 -27.03
C VAL A 227 -3.19 -24.74 -27.48
N GLN A 228 -3.00 -24.39 -28.76
CA GLN A 228 -1.70 -24.04 -29.33
C GLN A 228 -1.44 -22.53 -29.22
N SER A 229 -0.29 -22.18 -28.66
CA SER A 229 0.29 -20.83 -28.65
C SER A 229 1.07 -20.52 -29.93
N LYS A 230 1.05 -19.27 -30.41
CA LYS A 230 2.12 -18.74 -31.29
C LYS A 230 2.51 -17.31 -30.89
N ILE A 231 3.78 -17.18 -30.52
CA ILE A 231 4.53 -15.94 -30.32
C ILE A 231 5.28 -15.62 -31.61
N SER A 232 5.48 -14.34 -31.94
CA SER A 232 6.56 -13.91 -32.85
C SER A 232 7.24 -12.63 -32.37
N SER A 233 8.55 -12.74 -32.21
CA SER A 233 9.54 -11.73 -31.84
C SER A 233 10.14 -10.99 -33.06
N GLN A 234 10.59 -9.74 -32.86
CA GLN A 234 11.97 -9.24 -33.08
C GLN A 234 12.03 -7.78 -33.57
N GLY A 235 12.98 -7.02 -33.01
CA GLY A 235 13.47 -5.76 -33.56
C GLY A 235 14.62 -5.20 -32.71
N LYS A 236 15.86 -5.35 -33.19
CA LYS A 236 17.12 -4.93 -32.55
C LYS A 236 17.37 -3.43 -32.72
N SER A 237 17.99 -2.78 -31.74
CA SER A 237 18.57 -1.43 -31.84
C SER A 237 20.11 -1.46 -31.81
N PRO A 238 20.80 -0.52 -32.48
CA PRO A 238 22.25 -0.40 -32.47
C PRO A 238 22.77 0.54 -31.36
N PRO A 239 24.08 0.47 -31.01
CA PRO A 239 24.66 1.16 -29.86
C PRO A 239 25.36 2.47 -30.26
N ILE A 240 25.36 3.48 -29.39
CA ILE A 240 26.34 4.57 -29.46
C ILE A 240 26.85 4.91 -28.05
N SER A 241 28.17 4.77 -27.93
CA SER A 241 29.05 5.11 -26.82
C SER A 241 29.31 6.62 -26.70
N GLY A 242 29.63 7.09 -25.49
CA GLY A 242 30.34 8.36 -25.33
C GLY A 242 30.23 8.96 -23.94
N ALA A 243 31.26 8.75 -23.12
CA ALA A 243 31.44 9.40 -21.83
C ALA A 243 31.75 10.89 -21.98
N MET A 244 31.18 11.74 -21.12
CA MET A 244 31.83 12.98 -20.68
C MET A 244 31.18 13.45 -19.37
N GLY A 245 32.04 13.80 -18.41
CA GLY A 245 31.63 14.36 -17.14
C GLY A 245 31.33 15.85 -17.19
N ALA A 246 30.88 16.32 -16.03
CA ALA A 246 30.85 17.69 -15.54
C ALA A 246 29.61 18.56 -15.83
N GLN A 247 29.26 19.27 -14.76
CA GLN A 247 28.63 20.59 -14.68
C GLN A 247 27.10 20.68 -14.87
N PHE A 248 26.47 21.14 -13.79
CA PHE A 248 25.16 21.76 -13.75
C PHE A 248 25.07 22.85 -14.82
N ALA A 249 24.44 22.55 -15.94
CA ALA A 249 23.98 23.55 -16.88
C ALA A 249 22.61 24.05 -16.39
N ALA A 250 22.58 25.27 -15.84
CA ALA A 250 21.36 26.00 -15.58
C ALA A 250 20.63 26.25 -16.92
N THR A 251 19.67 25.38 -17.27
CA THR A 251 18.71 25.67 -18.32
C THR A 251 17.80 26.80 -17.87
N GLN A 252 17.71 27.83 -18.71
CA GLN A 252 16.99 29.10 -18.56
C GLN A 252 15.89 29.09 -17.48
N ALA A 253 16.13 29.88 -16.42
CA ALA A 253 15.13 30.15 -15.39
C ALA A 253 13.91 30.84 -16.04
N LYS A 254 12.81 30.08 -16.23
CA LYS A 254 11.49 30.69 -16.33
C LYS A 254 11.26 31.44 -15.01
N SER A 255 10.94 32.72 -15.09
CA SER A 255 10.75 33.62 -13.95
C SER A 255 9.77 33.04 -12.93
N LYS A 256 9.95 33.35 -11.64
CA LYS A 256 9.01 33.04 -10.56
C LYS A 256 7.58 33.42 -10.98
N CYS A 257 6.66 32.47 -10.84
CA CYS A 257 5.31 32.54 -11.39
C CYS A 257 4.30 32.45 -10.24
N ASP A 258 3.67 33.56 -9.87
CA ASP A 258 2.81 33.63 -8.68
C ASP A 258 1.38 33.06 -8.90
N ALA A 259 1.00 32.76 -10.14
CA ALA A 259 -0.33 32.23 -10.46
C ALA A 259 -0.56 30.84 -9.84
N THR A 260 -1.78 30.57 -9.38
CA THR A 260 -2.11 29.32 -8.66
C THR A 260 -2.28 28.09 -9.57
N ASN A 261 -2.09 28.24 -10.87
CA ASN A 261 -2.04 27.15 -11.84
C ASN A 261 -0.64 26.97 -12.45
N GLN A 262 0.38 27.63 -11.89
CA GLN A 262 1.76 27.58 -12.36
C GLN A 262 2.65 27.02 -11.24
N LEU A 263 3.15 25.80 -11.46
CA LEU A 263 4.17 25.21 -10.61
C LEU A 263 5.55 25.72 -11.03
N TYR A 264 6.51 25.65 -10.11
CA TYR A 264 7.92 25.85 -10.40
C TYR A 264 8.75 24.86 -9.60
N TRP A 265 9.45 23.95 -10.28
CA TRP A 265 10.33 22.97 -9.66
C TRP A 265 9.61 22.06 -8.64
N SER A 266 8.38 21.66 -8.93
CA SER A 266 7.55 20.82 -8.04
C SER A 266 8.25 19.57 -7.53
N HIS A 267 8.13 19.30 -6.24
CA HIS A 267 8.75 18.17 -5.52
C HIS A 267 7.70 17.16 -5.04
N GLY A 268 7.73 16.72 -3.78
CA GLY A 268 6.79 15.77 -3.20
C GLY A 268 5.35 16.20 -3.40
N LEU A 269 4.48 15.22 -3.56
CA LEU A 269 3.05 15.42 -3.66
C LEU A 269 2.33 14.38 -2.81
N PHE A 270 1.15 14.76 -2.35
CA PHE A 270 0.23 13.86 -1.66
C PHE A 270 -1.14 13.95 -2.32
N VAL A 271 -1.73 12.79 -2.60
CA VAL A 271 -3.10 12.71 -3.12
C VAL A 271 -4.01 12.18 -2.02
N ASP A 272 -4.97 13.01 -1.63
CA ASP A 272 -5.96 12.69 -0.60
C ASP A 272 -7.14 11.89 -1.18
N ASP A 273 -7.76 11.04 -0.35
CA ASP A 273 -8.91 10.21 -0.73
C ASP A 273 -10.13 11.06 -1.14
N ASP A 274 -10.21 12.30 -0.62
CA ASP A 274 -11.21 13.32 -0.92
C ASP A 274 -10.94 14.10 -2.22
N GLN A 275 -10.28 13.45 -3.19
CA GLN A 275 -10.06 14.00 -4.51
C GLN A 275 -9.29 15.34 -4.46
N THR A 276 -8.22 15.45 -3.65
CA THR A 276 -7.34 16.63 -3.71
C THR A 276 -5.90 16.23 -3.98
N VAL A 277 -5.22 17.03 -4.80
CA VAL A 277 -3.79 16.88 -5.08
C VAL A 277 -3.08 18.02 -4.38
N VAL A 278 -2.22 17.70 -3.41
CA VAL A 278 -1.40 18.66 -2.68
C VAL A 278 0.04 18.51 -3.13
N VAL A 279 0.69 19.62 -3.48
CA VAL A 279 2.04 19.62 -4.06
C VAL A 279 2.94 20.58 -3.30
N ALA A 280 4.16 20.12 -3.00
CA ALA A 280 5.25 20.98 -2.62
C ALA A 280 5.79 21.72 -3.85
N ASP A 281 5.33 22.96 -4.03
CA ASP A 281 5.73 23.85 -5.11
C ASP A 281 7.04 24.55 -4.72
N PHE A 282 8.11 23.75 -4.68
CA PHE A 282 9.42 24.07 -4.13
C PHE A 282 9.98 25.41 -4.62
N GLY A 283 9.92 25.69 -5.92
CA GLY A 283 10.48 26.91 -6.49
C GLY A 283 9.67 28.17 -6.16
N ASN A 284 8.39 28.01 -5.82
CA ASN A 284 7.50 29.11 -5.42
C ASN A 284 7.32 29.20 -3.90
N ASP A 285 8.04 28.40 -3.11
CA ASP A 285 8.07 28.45 -1.65
C ASP A 285 6.68 28.31 -1.00
N ARG A 286 5.87 27.39 -1.54
CA ARG A 286 4.48 27.21 -1.11
C ARG A 286 4.03 25.76 -1.21
N ILE A 287 2.97 25.45 -0.48
CA ILE A 287 2.15 24.25 -0.70
C ILE A 287 0.87 24.70 -1.37
N ILE A 288 0.51 24.01 -2.45
CA ILE A 288 -0.65 24.31 -3.26
C ILE A 288 -1.52 23.06 -3.41
N GLN A 289 -2.84 23.24 -3.37
CA GLN A 289 -3.80 22.17 -3.60
C GLN A 289 -4.68 22.45 -4.80
N TRP A 290 -5.10 21.37 -5.46
CA TRP A 290 -6.19 21.36 -6.44
C TRP A 290 -7.24 20.34 -6.03
N LYS A 291 -8.50 20.63 -6.36
CA LYS A 291 -9.51 19.57 -6.45
C LYS A 291 -9.21 18.72 -7.66
N LYS A 292 -9.43 17.41 -7.56
CA LYS A 292 -9.30 16.46 -8.66
C LYS A 292 -10.18 16.94 -9.81
N ASP A 293 -9.61 16.89 -11.00
CA ASP A 293 -10.21 17.34 -12.26
C ASP A 293 -10.42 18.86 -12.39
N ASP A 294 -10.18 19.68 -11.35
CA ASP A 294 -10.03 21.13 -11.47
C ASP A 294 -8.55 21.49 -11.68
N THR A 295 -8.12 21.50 -12.93
CA THR A 295 -6.74 21.85 -13.30
C THR A 295 -6.48 23.36 -13.33
N THR A 296 -7.48 24.18 -13.01
CA THR A 296 -7.43 25.64 -13.21
C THR A 296 -7.37 26.42 -11.91
N ASN A 297 -8.10 25.99 -10.87
CA ASN A 297 -8.24 26.76 -9.63
C ASN A 297 -7.43 26.15 -8.49
N GLY A 298 -6.11 26.30 -8.55
CA GLY A 298 -5.26 25.95 -7.42
C GLY A 298 -5.45 26.91 -6.25
N GLN A 299 -5.23 26.42 -5.04
CA GLN A 299 -5.29 27.20 -3.81
C GLN A 299 -3.99 27.03 -3.03
N VAL A 300 -3.33 28.15 -2.70
CA VAL A 300 -2.17 28.14 -1.80
C VAL A 300 -2.67 27.87 -0.38
N ILE A 301 -2.24 26.75 0.21
CA ILE A 301 -2.68 26.32 1.54
C ILE A 301 -1.59 26.45 2.60
N ALA A 302 -0.33 26.68 2.21
CA ALA A 302 0.75 27.09 3.12
C ALA A 302 1.85 27.85 2.36
N GLY A 303 2.56 28.75 3.04
CA GLY A 303 3.66 29.53 2.46
C GLY A 303 3.22 30.61 1.45
N GLY A 304 4.08 30.90 0.47
CA GLY A 304 3.80 31.86 -0.61
C GLY A 304 3.94 33.36 -0.24
N LYS A 305 4.49 33.68 0.94
CA LYS A 305 4.65 35.06 1.45
C LYS A 305 6.12 35.50 1.61
N GLY A 306 7.01 34.95 0.79
CA GLY A 306 8.46 35.20 0.87
C GLY A 306 9.26 34.01 1.40
N GLN A 307 10.59 34.14 1.37
CA GLN A 307 11.57 33.07 1.66
C GLN A 307 12.22 33.21 3.05
N GLU A 308 11.72 34.07 3.90
CA GLU A 308 12.30 34.28 5.23
C GLU A 308 11.88 33.15 6.18
N ASN A 309 12.45 33.13 7.38
CA ASN A 309 12.23 32.07 8.36
C ASN A 309 10.96 32.29 9.21
N GLY A 310 10.06 33.18 8.79
CA GLY A 310 8.81 33.47 9.48
C GLY A 310 7.90 32.25 9.57
N LEU A 311 7.04 32.19 10.60
CA LEU A 311 6.08 31.09 10.76
C LEU A 311 4.96 31.12 9.72
N ASN A 312 4.78 32.23 9.02
CA ASN A 312 3.85 32.39 7.89
C ASN A 312 4.53 32.19 6.52
N GLN A 313 5.76 31.67 6.48
CA GLN A 313 6.56 31.48 5.27
C GLN A 313 7.12 30.07 5.21
N LEU A 314 7.40 29.63 3.99
CA LEU A 314 8.17 28.43 3.69
C LEU A 314 9.37 28.84 2.84
N ASN A 315 10.41 28.02 2.78
CA ASN A 315 11.56 28.23 1.93
C ASN A 315 12.00 26.89 1.32
N ARG A 316 11.67 26.73 0.04
CA ARG A 316 11.92 25.51 -0.74
C ARG A 316 11.39 24.24 -0.07
N PRO A 317 10.07 24.14 0.19
CA PRO A 317 9.50 22.94 0.76
C PRO A 317 9.69 21.76 -0.20
N THR A 318 10.14 20.61 0.32
CA THR A 318 10.40 19.42 -0.51
C THR A 318 9.31 18.38 -0.43
N ASP A 319 8.63 18.29 0.70
CA ASP A 319 7.64 17.24 0.91
C ASP A 319 6.51 17.71 1.83
N VAL A 320 5.35 17.10 1.66
CA VAL A 320 4.13 17.43 2.39
C VAL A 320 3.26 16.18 2.58
N LEU A 321 2.79 15.97 3.80
CA LEU A 321 1.81 14.96 4.15
C LEU A 321 0.58 15.59 4.81
N ILE A 322 -0.54 14.87 4.75
CA ILE A 322 -1.77 15.28 5.44
C ILE A 322 -1.98 14.39 6.66
N ASP A 323 -2.00 15.00 7.84
CA ASP A 323 -2.50 14.38 9.06
C ASP A 323 -4.03 14.50 9.08
N LYS A 324 -4.70 13.41 8.68
CA LYS A 324 -6.15 13.32 8.60
C LYS A 324 -6.84 13.38 9.96
N GLU A 325 -6.15 13.02 11.05
CA GLU A 325 -6.76 13.10 12.38
C GLU A 325 -6.98 14.54 12.83
N THR A 326 -6.02 15.42 12.52
CA THR A 326 -6.07 16.83 12.93
C THR A 326 -6.38 17.81 11.81
N ASP A 327 -6.55 17.33 10.57
CA ASP A 327 -6.71 18.13 9.36
C ASP A 327 -5.59 19.20 9.21
N THR A 328 -4.34 18.73 9.34
CA THR A 328 -3.14 19.58 9.24
C THR A 328 -2.15 19.03 8.23
N LEU A 329 -1.42 19.92 7.58
CA LEU A 329 -0.27 19.60 6.74
C LEU A 329 0.96 19.41 7.63
N ILE A 330 1.77 18.39 7.35
CA ILE A 330 3.13 18.26 7.87
C ILE A 330 4.08 18.51 6.69
N ILE A 331 4.92 19.53 6.79
CA ILE A 331 5.70 20.05 5.66
C ILE A 331 7.18 20.02 6.02
N CYS A 332 7.99 19.45 5.13
CA CYS A 332 9.43 19.61 5.21
C CYS A 332 9.83 20.95 4.57
N ASP A 333 10.22 21.90 5.40
CA ASP A 333 10.65 23.25 5.02
C ASP A 333 12.19 23.28 4.94
N ARG A 334 12.70 22.70 3.85
CA ARG A 334 14.10 22.27 3.72
C ARG A 334 15.12 23.37 4.01
N GLN A 335 14.98 24.55 3.40
CA GLN A 335 16.02 25.59 3.58
C GLN A 335 15.95 26.28 4.93
N ASN A 336 14.76 26.33 5.55
CA ASN A 336 14.63 26.75 6.94
C ASN A 336 15.05 25.66 7.94
N GLN A 337 15.46 24.48 7.46
CA GLN A 337 15.94 23.34 8.25
C GLN A 337 14.96 22.91 9.35
N ARG A 338 13.68 22.80 8.99
CA ARG A 338 12.61 22.50 9.93
C ARG A 338 11.50 21.67 9.28
N VAL A 339 10.77 20.94 10.12
CA VAL A 339 9.47 20.37 9.78
C VAL A 339 8.40 21.16 10.50
N VAL A 340 7.39 21.62 9.76
CA VAL A 340 6.30 22.45 10.29
C VAL A 340 4.96 21.75 10.16
N ARG A 341 4.11 21.95 11.15
CA ARG A 341 2.68 21.64 11.09
C ARG A 341 1.91 22.88 10.67
N TRP A 342 1.02 22.76 9.69
CA TRP A 342 0.23 23.87 9.19
C TRP A 342 -1.26 23.51 9.14
N PRO A 343 -2.16 24.31 9.73
CA PRO A 343 -3.59 24.02 9.65
C PRO A 343 -4.15 24.13 8.24
N ARG A 344 -4.98 23.18 7.79
CA ARG A 344 -5.58 23.22 6.45
C ARG A 344 -6.79 24.15 6.36
N CYS A 345 -7.56 24.29 7.46
CA CYS A 345 -8.86 24.97 7.47
C CYS A 345 -9.06 26.06 8.55
N SER A 346 -8.04 26.47 9.31
CA SER A 346 -8.28 27.23 10.56
C SER A 346 -8.29 28.76 10.44
N GLY A 347 -8.20 29.34 9.23
CA GLY A 347 -8.02 30.79 9.05
C GLY A 347 -6.70 31.35 9.61
N THR A 348 -5.88 30.50 10.21
CA THR A 348 -4.53 30.81 10.70
C THR A 348 -3.56 30.74 9.52
N THR A 349 -2.71 31.75 9.37
CA THR A 349 -1.75 31.84 8.25
C THR A 349 -0.32 31.50 8.66
N GLN A 350 -0.15 30.84 9.81
CA GLN A 350 1.14 30.51 10.39
C GLN A 350 1.18 29.01 10.72
N GLY A 351 2.32 28.38 10.41
CA GLY A 351 2.65 27.05 10.87
C GLY A 351 3.32 27.04 12.24
N GLU A 352 3.43 25.85 12.81
CA GLU A 352 4.10 25.54 14.06
C GLU A 352 5.32 24.66 13.78
N ILE A 353 6.46 24.94 14.41
CA ILE A 353 7.66 24.13 14.24
C ILE A 353 7.51 22.85 15.07
N LEU A 354 7.45 21.70 14.40
CA LEU A 354 7.48 20.39 15.05
C LEU A 354 8.91 19.94 15.33
N ILE A 355 9.79 20.11 14.34
CA ILE A 355 11.19 19.69 14.41
C ILE A 355 12.05 20.81 13.83
N GLY A 356 13.07 21.25 14.57
CA GLY A 356 14.04 22.25 14.12
C GLY A 356 15.45 21.67 13.95
N ASN A 357 16.31 22.40 13.21
CA ASN A 357 17.70 22.03 12.95
C ASN A 357 17.84 20.65 12.31
N ILE A 358 17.02 20.39 11.30
CA ILE A 358 17.00 19.14 10.52
C ILE A 358 17.12 19.46 9.04
N ALA A 359 18.04 18.81 8.33
CA ALA A 359 18.16 18.93 6.88
C ALA A 359 17.15 17.98 6.21
N CYS A 360 15.87 18.20 6.51
CA CYS A 360 14.78 17.34 6.06
C CYS A 360 14.70 17.31 4.52
N TYR A 361 14.24 16.18 3.96
CA TYR A 361 13.92 16.10 2.54
C TYR A 361 12.59 15.39 2.29
N GLY A 362 12.44 14.16 2.79
CA GLY A 362 11.23 13.37 2.71
C GLY A 362 10.60 13.10 4.08
N LEU A 363 9.29 12.85 4.07
CA LEU A 363 8.46 12.58 5.22
C LEU A 363 7.66 11.29 5.01
N ALA A 364 7.43 10.53 6.07
CA ALA A 364 6.37 9.52 6.12
C ALA A 364 5.72 9.53 7.51
N MET A 365 4.45 9.14 7.60
CA MET A 365 3.75 9.01 8.88
C MET A 365 3.00 7.68 8.91
N ASP A 366 3.15 6.93 10.00
CA ASP A 366 2.43 5.67 10.19
C ASP A 366 1.04 5.86 10.81
N GLU A 367 0.28 4.77 10.91
CA GLU A 367 -1.07 4.77 11.50
C GLU A 367 -1.05 5.06 13.01
N GLN A 368 0.10 4.96 13.68
CA GLN A 368 0.29 5.31 15.09
C GLN A 368 0.76 6.76 15.30
N ARG A 369 0.83 7.55 14.22
CA ARG A 369 1.31 8.95 14.20
C ARG A 369 2.75 9.10 14.68
N TYR A 370 3.60 8.15 14.32
CA TYR A 370 5.02 8.39 14.29
C TYR A 370 5.43 9.03 12.96
N LEU A 371 6.22 10.09 13.05
CA LEU A 371 6.74 10.85 11.93
C LEU A 371 8.17 10.42 11.64
N TYR A 372 8.41 9.98 10.41
CA TYR A 372 9.70 9.58 9.88
C TYR A 372 10.22 10.70 8.98
N VAL A 373 11.46 11.12 9.19
CA VAL A 373 12.08 12.23 8.45
C VAL A 373 13.47 11.83 8.00
N SER A 374 13.76 11.95 6.70
CA SER A 374 15.12 11.80 6.20
C SER A 374 15.94 13.05 6.51
N ASP A 375 17.10 12.89 7.17
CA ASP A 375 18.06 13.96 7.38
C ASP A 375 19.22 13.78 6.39
N THR A 376 19.19 14.59 5.33
CA THR A 376 20.16 14.50 4.23
C THR A 376 21.59 14.81 4.67
N LYS A 377 21.77 15.66 5.68
CA LYS A 377 23.09 16.08 6.19
C LYS A 377 23.67 15.06 7.16
N LYS A 378 22.81 14.35 7.87
CA LYS A 378 23.21 13.29 8.81
C LYS A 378 23.25 11.90 8.19
N HIS A 379 22.72 11.76 6.98
CA HIS A 379 22.67 10.50 6.24
C HIS A 379 21.93 9.41 7.02
N GLU A 380 20.76 9.76 7.54
CA GLU A 380 19.94 8.90 8.39
C GLU A 380 18.46 9.22 8.23
N VAL A 381 17.60 8.27 8.64
CA VAL A 381 16.17 8.50 8.83
C VAL A 381 15.86 8.49 10.32
N ARG A 382 15.16 9.52 10.76
CA ARG A 382 14.79 9.74 12.16
C ARG A 382 13.31 9.49 12.36
N LEU A 383 13.00 8.79 13.43
CA LEU A 383 11.66 8.49 13.90
C LEU A 383 11.32 9.37 15.10
N TYR A 384 10.26 10.14 15.00
CA TYR A 384 9.71 10.98 16.07
C TYR A 384 8.30 10.49 16.40
N GLN A 385 7.95 10.44 17.68
CA GLN A 385 6.53 10.53 18.03
C GLN A 385 6.05 11.94 17.66
N LEU A 386 4.93 12.08 16.96
CA LEU A 386 4.50 13.39 16.47
C LEU A 386 4.35 14.41 17.62
N GLY A 387 5.04 15.57 17.50
CA GLY A 387 5.12 16.60 18.54
C GLY A 387 6.14 16.33 19.66
N GLY A 388 6.76 15.15 19.68
CA GLY A 388 7.87 14.80 20.55
C GLY A 388 9.19 15.44 20.11
N LYS A 389 10.09 15.70 21.07
CA LYS A 389 11.42 16.27 20.80
C LYS A 389 12.51 15.22 20.57
N ASN A 390 12.32 14.02 21.12
CA ASN A 390 13.27 12.92 21.01
C ASN A 390 13.03 12.15 19.71
N TYR A 391 14.10 11.58 19.18
CA TYR A 391 14.04 10.70 18.01
C TYR A 391 14.89 9.47 18.19
N THR A 392 14.56 8.45 17.40
CA THR A 392 15.37 7.25 17.20
C THR A 392 15.84 7.21 15.75
N VAL A 393 17.06 6.74 15.50
CA VAL A 393 17.53 6.50 14.13
C VAL A 393 17.06 5.11 13.69
N VAL A 394 16.32 5.05 12.59
CA VAL A 394 15.68 3.81 12.08
C VAL A 394 16.25 3.32 10.75
N ALA A 395 17.05 4.14 10.06
CA ALA A 395 17.84 3.74 8.91
C ALA A 395 19.10 4.61 8.80
N GLY A 396 20.22 4.00 8.38
CA GLY A 396 21.52 4.68 8.34
C GLY A 396 22.10 4.96 9.74
N GLY A 397 22.61 6.18 9.94
CA GLY A 397 23.17 6.62 11.24
C GLY A 397 24.65 6.27 11.46
N ASN A 398 25.28 5.57 10.51
CA ASN A 398 26.71 5.19 10.57
C ASN A 398 27.59 6.03 9.64
N GLY A 399 27.19 7.28 9.42
CA GLY A 399 27.87 8.23 8.52
C GLY A 399 27.53 8.02 7.04
N GLN A 400 28.13 8.88 6.21
CA GLN A 400 28.00 8.83 4.76
C GLN A 400 28.75 7.62 4.20
N GLY A 401 28.10 6.81 3.36
CA GLY A 401 28.76 5.70 2.67
C GLY A 401 27.78 4.80 1.92
N ASP A 402 28.29 3.73 1.34
CA ASP A 402 27.55 2.73 0.54
C ASP A 402 27.43 1.36 1.23
N GLY A 403 27.93 1.23 2.48
CA GLY A 403 27.68 0.06 3.32
C GLY A 403 26.19 -0.18 3.57
N LEU A 404 25.80 -1.40 3.96
CA LEU A 404 24.39 -1.75 4.21
C LEU A 404 23.81 -1.07 5.45
N ASN A 405 24.66 -0.60 6.37
CA ASN A 405 24.28 0.20 7.54
C ASN A 405 24.48 1.72 7.33
N GLN A 406 24.81 2.15 6.10
CA GLN A 406 25.08 3.54 5.73
C GLN A 406 24.11 4.02 4.65
N LEU A 407 23.93 5.33 4.60
CA LEU A 407 23.19 6.04 3.57
C LEU A 407 24.06 7.16 3.02
N ASN A 408 23.71 7.68 1.86
CA ASN A 408 24.39 8.77 1.19
C ASN A 408 23.37 9.72 0.56
N PHE A 409 23.11 10.82 1.27
CA PHE A 409 22.04 11.78 0.99
C PHE A 409 20.66 11.11 0.81
N PRO A 410 20.11 10.44 1.84
CA PRO A 410 18.78 9.84 1.73
C PRO A 410 17.73 10.90 1.41
N ALA A 411 16.99 10.71 0.33
CA ALA A 411 16.02 11.67 -0.20
C ALA A 411 14.63 11.42 0.38
N TYR A 412 13.79 10.64 -0.31
CA TYR A 412 12.45 10.29 0.13
C TYR A 412 12.40 8.94 0.82
N LEU A 413 11.30 8.69 1.53
CA LEU A 413 11.09 7.46 2.26
C LEU A 413 9.62 7.05 2.29
N PHE A 414 9.38 5.76 2.47
CA PHE A 414 8.05 5.20 2.68
C PHE A 414 8.09 4.23 3.84
N VAL A 415 7.00 4.18 4.60
CA VAL A 415 6.84 3.26 5.72
C VAL A 415 5.62 2.40 5.43
N ASP A 416 5.84 1.09 5.30
CA ASP A 416 4.73 0.15 5.10
C ASP A 416 3.97 -0.08 6.41
N ARG A 417 2.83 -0.78 6.34
CA ARG A 417 2.09 -1.23 7.55
C ARG A 417 2.93 -2.10 8.46
N GLN A 418 4.03 -2.62 7.92
CA GLN A 418 5.01 -3.37 8.65
C GLN A 418 6.09 -2.53 9.32
N GLN A 419 5.95 -1.20 9.37
CA GLN A 419 6.96 -0.29 9.90
C GLN A 419 8.34 -0.53 9.29
N ASN A 420 8.41 -1.17 8.11
CA ASN A 420 9.63 -1.26 7.37
C ASN A 420 9.84 0.08 6.68
N VAL A 421 11.05 0.61 6.80
CA VAL A 421 11.43 1.91 6.24
C VAL A 421 12.15 1.67 4.93
N TYR A 422 11.54 2.12 3.85
CA TYR A 422 12.12 2.15 2.51
C TYR A 422 12.70 3.53 2.28
N VAL A 423 13.94 3.62 1.83
CA VAL A 423 14.67 4.88 1.66
C VAL A 423 15.30 4.93 0.29
N SER A 424 15.05 6.01 -0.43
CA SER A 424 15.82 6.35 -1.62
C SER A 424 17.19 6.86 -1.20
N ASP A 425 18.18 5.98 -1.32
CA ASP A 425 19.58 6.25 -1.04
C ASP A 425 20.19 6.95 -2.27
N TRP A 426 19.78 8.20 -2.45
CA TRP A 426 19.83 8.97 -3.70
C TRP A 426 21.21 8.95 -4.36
N ASN A 427 22.27 9.23 -3.60
CA ASN A 427 23.62 9.33 -4.14
C ASN A 427 24.30 7.96 -4.34
N ASN A 428 23.77 6.90 -3.72
CA ASN A 428 24.22 5.52 -3.96
C ASN A 428 23.38 4.81 -5.04
N HIS A 429 22.41 5.50 -5.64
CA HIS A 429 21.60 5.01 -6.76
C HIS A 429 20.89 3.68 -6.48
N ARG A 430 20.33 3.57 -5.27
CA ARG A 430 19.62 2.38 -4.80
C ARG A 430 18.45 2.75 -3.91
N VAL A 431 17.55 1.80 -3.72
CA VAL A 431 16.53 1.85 -2.67
C VAL A 431 16.87 0.78 -1.65
N MET A 432 16.84 1.18 -0.39
CA MET A 432 17.17 0.33 0.74
C MET A 432 15.97 0.16 1.65
N LYS A 433 15.76 -1.04 2.20
CA LYS A 433 14.70 -1.38 3.15
C LYS A 433 15.31 -1.73 4.51
N TRP A 434 14.84 -1.12 5.59
CA TRP A 434 15.10 -1.53 6.96
C TRP A 434 13.85 -2.12 7.58
N THR A 435 14.01 -3.23 8.29
CA THR A 435 12.97 -3.77 9.19
C THR A 435 13.19 -3.21 10.59
N ILE A 436 12.21 -3.37 11.48
CA ILE A 436 12.34 -2.91 12.87
C ILE A 436 13.59 -3.50 13.52
N ASP A 437 14.35 -2.66 14.24
CA ASP A 437 15.61 -3.01 14.93
C ASP A 437 16.77 -3.53 14.05
N ALA A 438 16.62 -3.52 12.72
CA ALA A 438 17.67 -3.96 11.80
C ALA A 438 18.92 -3.09 11.91
N LYS A 439 20.09 -3.73 12.01
CA LYS A 439 21.39 -3.03 12.03
C LYS A 439 21.89 -2.66 10.64
N GLU A 440 21.41 -3.38 9.63
CA GLU A 440 21.74 -3.21 8.22
C GLU A 440 20.44 -3.25 7.40
N GLY A 441 20.43 -2.53 6.29
CA GLY A 441 19.33 -2.53 5.34
C GLY A 441 19.56 -3.55 4.23
N ILE A 442 18.51 -3.75 3.44
CA ILE A 442 18.49 -4.65 2.29
C ILE A 442 18.29 -3.81 1.03
N VAL A 443 19.13 -4.02 0.02
CA VAL A 443 18.91 -3.41 -1.31
C VAL A 443 17.69 -4.06 -1.94
N VAL A 444 16.65 -3.28 -2.20
CA VAL A 444 15.38 -3.76 -2.80
C VAL A 444 15.17 -3.28 -4.23
N ALA A 445 15.90 -2.24 -4.66
CA ALA A 445 15.99 -1.84 -6.06
C ALA A 445 17.32 -1.11 -6.33
N GLY A 446 17.81 -1.21 -7.57
CA GLY A 446 19.11 -0.65 -7.95
C GLY A 446 20.28 -1.36 -7.28
N GLY A 447 21.34 -0.61 -6.94
CA GLY A 447 22.52 -1.14 -6.23
C GLY A 447 23.52 -1.90 -7.11
N GLN A 448 23.32 -1.91 -8.43
CA GLN A 448 24.26 -2.45 -9.43
C GLN A 448 25.04 -1.32 -10.12
N GLY A 449 25.37 -0.27 -9.37
CA GLY A 449 25.97 0.96 -9.87
C GLY A 449 24.96 1.89 -10.56
N VAL A 450 25.48 3.05 -10.99
CA VAL A 450 24.71 4.06 -11.73
C VAL A 450 24.46 3.61 -13.18
N GLY A 451 23.25 3.82 -13.68
CA GLY A 451 22.94 3.59 -15.09
C GLY A 451 21.44 3.48 -15.35
N ASN A 452 21.09 3.11 -16.58
CA ASN A 452 19.71 3.02 -17.07
C ASN A 452 19.25 1.57 -17.32
N ALA A 453 20.07 0.57 -17.00
CA ALA A 453 19.67 -0.83 -17.08
C ALA A 453 18.46 -1.09 -16.16
N ARG A 454 17.72 -2.17 -16.42
CA ARG A 454 16.55 -2.55 -15.59
C ARG A 454 16.94 -2.98 -14.16
N THR A 455 18.23 -3.21 -13.89
CA THR A 455 18.78 -3.51 -12.56
C THR A 455 19.40 -2.29 -11.88
N GLN A 456 19.44 -1.14 -12.56
CA GLN A 456 20.11 0.07 -12.11
C GLN A 456 19.09 1.21 -11.94
N LEU A 457 19.47 2.16 -11.10
CA LEU A 457 18.79 3.43 -10.92
C LEU A 457 19.81 4.56 -11.16
N TYR A 458 19.31 5.77 -11.36
CA TYR A 458 20.12 6.98 -11.41
C TYR A 458 19.44 8.10 -10.62
N TYR A 459 19.99 8.37 -9.43
CA TYR A 459 19.50 9.37 -8.49
C TYR A 459 17.99 9.22 -8.18
N PRO A 460 17.57 8.07 -7.60
CA PRO A 460 16.16 7.82 -7.30
C PRO A 460 15.61 8.81 -6.27
N ASN A 461 14.41 9.34 -6.50
CA ASN A 461 13.71 10.24 -5.58
C ASN A 461 12.54 9.54 -4.89
N GLU A 462 11.30 10.01 -5.04
CA GLU A 462 10.15 9.45 -4.33
C GLU A 462 10.00 7.96 -4.62
N LEU A 463 9.53 7.24 -3.61
CA LEU A 463 9.18 5.85 -3.74
C LEU A 463 7.84 5.59 -3.05
N PHE A 464 7.13 4.57 -3.53
CA PHE A 464 5.89 4.09 -2.94
C PHE A 464 5.91 2.57 -2.92
N VAL A 465 5.38 1.96 -1.86
CA VAL A 465 5.25 0.50 -1.77
C VAL A 465 3.79 0.15 -1.61
N ASP A 466 3.27 -0.70 -2.49
CA ASP A 466 1.89 -1.16 -2.38
C ASP A 466 1.73 -2.31 -1.37
N ALA A 467 0.49 -2.75 -1.15
CA ALA A 467 0.18 -3.81 -0.21
C ALA A 467 0.78 -5.19 -0.58
N LEU A 468 1.25 -5.37 -1.82
CA LEU A 468 1.97 -6.56 -2.26
C LEU A 468 3.48 -6.43 -2.17
N SER A 469 3.97 -5.40 -1.49
CA SER A 469 5.40 -5.08 -1.46
C SER A 469 5.98 -4.78 -2.86
N THR A 470 5.15 -4.35 -3.82
CA THR A 470 5.64 -3.81 -5.10
C THR A 470 6.14 -2.39 -4.86
N LEU A 471 7.40 -2.18 -5.16
CA LEU A 471 8.09 -0.91 -5.02
C LEU A 471 8.02 -0.12 -6.33
N TYR A 472 7.54 1.13 -6.27
CA TYR A 472 7.54 2.10 -7.34
C TYR A 472 8.57 3.19 -7.02
N VAL A 473 9.40 3.57 -7.99
CA VAL A 473 10.51 4.51 -7.77
C VAL A 473 10.57 5.52 -8.90
N ALA A 474 10.69 6.80 -8.56
CA ALA A 474 11.04 7.85 -9.51
C ALA A 474 12.54 7.75 -9.80
N ASP A 475 12.88 7.16 -10.95
CA ASP A 475 14.26 7.02 -11.42
C ASP A 475 14.65 8.31 -12.18
N SER A 476 14.84 9.37 -11.40
CA SER A 476 14.72 10.76 -11.85
C SER A 476 15.66 11.13 -12.98
N TRP A 477 16.93 10.73 -12.91
CA TRP A 477 17.91 11.07 -13.95
C TRP A 477 17.86 10.13 -15.16
N ASN A 478 17.10 9.05 -15.07
CA ASN A 478 16.69 8.25 -16.23
C ASN A 478 15.33 8.67 -16.79
N HIS A 479 14.71 9.74 -16.25
CA HIS A 479 13.48 10.33 -16.75
C HIS A 479 12.28 9.36 -16.79
N ARG A 480 12.20 8.44 -15.83
CA ARG A 480 11.22 7.35 -15.83
C ARG A 480 10.73 7.00 -14.43
N VAL A 481 9.61 6.31 -14.36
CA VAL A 481 9.13 5.63 -13.14
C VAL A 481 9.29 4.14 -13.35
N MET A 482 9.87 3.47 -12.37
CA MET A 482 10.14 2.03 -12.41
C MET A 482 9.31 1.31 -11.35
N ARG A 483 8.92 0.05 -11.59
CA ARG A 483 8.37 -0.85 -10.58
C ARG A 483 9.26 -2.08 -10.36
N TRP A 484 9.31 -2.57 -9.14
CA TRP A 484 9.90 -3.85 -8.74
C TRP A 484 8.88 -4.63 -7.90
N THR A 485 8.47 -5.80 -8.37
CA THR A 485 7.71 -6.73 -7.54
C THR A 485 8.60 -7.36 -6.48
N GLN A 486 8.01 -7.90 -5.42
CA GLN A 486 8.76 -8.51 -4.33
C GLN A 486 9.71 -9.61 -4.83
N GLY A 487 10.99 -9.51 -4.49
CA GLY A 487 12.02 -10.47 -4.90
C GLY A 487 12.53 -10.31 -6.34
N ALA A 488 12.00 -9.36 -7.11
CA ALA A 488 12.44 -9.12 -8.48
C ALA A 488 13.90 -8.66 -8.55
N LYS A 489 14.71 -9.35 -9.37
CA LYS A 489 16.11 -8.98 -9.61
C LYS A 489 16.27 -7.77 -10.54
N LYS A 490 15.23 -7.42 -11.29
CA LYS A 490 15.18 -6.31 -12.25
C LYS A 490 13.81 -5.66 -12.21
N GLY A 491 13.76 -4.36 -12.46
CA GLY A 491 12.52 -3.60 -12.52
C GLY A 491 11.94 -3.55 -13.93
N THR A 492 10.71 -3.06 -14.01
CA THR A 492 10.03 -2.75 -15.26
C THR A 492 9.70 -1.28 -15.31
N VAL A 493 9.87 -0.65 -16.48
CA VAL A 493 9.46 0.75 -16.68
C VAL A 493 7.93 0.79 -16.63
N MET A 494 7.39 1.61 -15.74
CA MET A 494 5.96 1.87 -15.64
C MET A 494 5.54 2.96 -16.63
N VAL A 495 6.24 4.09 -16.58
CA VAL A 495 6.03 5.26 -17.45
C VAL A 495 7.37 5.95 -17.69
N GLY A 496 7.48 6.70 -18.78
CA GLY A 496 8.72 7.41 -19.15
C GLY A 496 9.69 6.62 -20.03
N GLU A 497 9.25 5.55 -20.71
CA GLU A 497 10.14 4.73 -21.55
C GLU A 497 10.72 5.51 -22.75
N ASN A 498 10.08 6.61 -23.14
CA ASN A 498 10.56 7.51 -24.19
C ASN A 498 11.57 8.57 -23.67
N GLY A 499 12.03 8.43 -22.42
CA GLY A 499 13.07 9.24 -21.83
C GLY A 499 12.71 10.71 -21.62
N ARG A 500 13.73 11.57 -21.75
CA ARG A 500 13.62 13.01 -21.47
C ARG A 500 12.71 13.72 -22.46
N GLY A 501 11.77 14.54 -21.98
CA GLY A 501 10.99 15.44 -22.83
C GLY A 501 9.64 15.86 -22.24
N GLU A 502 8.84 16.56 -23.06
CA GLU A 502 7.54 17.10 -22.66
C GLU A 502 6.35 16.24 -23.13
N GLY A 503 6.59 15.18 -23.92
CA GLY A 503 5.55 14.31 -24.46
C GLY A 503 4.71 13.56 -23.43
N ALA A 504 3.64 12.91 -23.91
CA ALA A 504 2.66 12.20 -23.06
C ALA A 504 3.28 11.10 -22.19
N ASN A 505 4.29 10.38 -22.69
CA ASN A 505 5.03 9.35 -21.93
C ASN A 505 6.53 9.71 -21.76
N GLN A 506 6.82 11.00 -21.61
CA GLN A 506 8.16 11.52 -21.31
C GLN A 506 8.12 12.37 -20.03
N PHE A 507 9.27 12.49 -19.39
CA PHE A 507 9.47 13.33 -18.21
C PHE A 507 10.78 14.11 -18.34
N ASP A 508 10.96 15.17 -17.56
CA ASP A 508 12.24 15.81 -17.32
C ASP A 508 12.46 15.91 -15.79
N ILE A 509 13.17 14.91 -15.26
CA ILE A 509 13.46 14.71 -13.83
C ILE A 509 12.16 14.53 -13.02
N PRO A 510 11.47 13.39 -13.15
CA PRO A 510 10.34 13.11 -12.25
C PRO A 510 10.84 12.99 -10.82
N ILE A 511 10.21 13.65 -9.85
CA ILE A 511 10.64 13.63 -8.44
C ILE A 511 9.62 12.92 -7.56
N GLY A 512 8.45 13.51 -7.38
CA GLY A 512 7.38 13.05 -6.50
C GLY A 512 6.50 12.02 -7.21
N LEU A 513 6.00 11.06 -6.43
CA LEU A 513 5.05 10.02 -6.80
C LEU A 513 3.96 9.93 -5.73
N SER A 514 2.70 9.87 -6.14
CA SER A 514 1.61 9.50 -5.24
C SER A 514 0.55 8.73 -6.03
N PHE A 515 -0.10 7.80 -5.37
CA PHE A 515 -1.23 7.07 -5.92
C PHE A 515 -2.52 7.57 -5.30
N ASP A 516 -3.59 7.66 -6.09
CA ASP A 516 -4.94 7.85 -5.53
C ASP A 516 -5.56 6.51 -5.11
N ARG A 517 -6.76 6.54 -4.53
CA ARG A 517 -7.50 5.34 -4.14
C ARG A 517 -7.87 4.42 -5.31
N TYR A 518 -7.80 4.91 -6.56
CA TYR A 518 -8.00 4.14 -7.78
C TYR A 518 -6.65 3.69 -8.39
N PHE A 519 -5.56 3.99 -7.68
CA PHE A 519 -4.17 3.77 -8.07
C PHE A 519 -3.81 4.42 -9.41
N ASN A 520 -4.44 5.55 -9.72
CA ASN A 520 -3.88 6.45 -10.71
C ASN A 520 -2.57 6.99 -10.16
N LEU A 521 -1.51 6.92 -10.96
CA LEU A 521 -0.20 7.45 -10.60
C LEU A 521 -0.16 8.94 -10.91
N TYR A 522 0.19 9.74 -9.92
CA TYR A 522 0.50 11.15 -10.06
C TYR A 522 2.01 11.35 -9.91
N VAL A 523 2.61 12.07 -10.85
CA VAL A 523 4.06 12.31 -10.90
C VAL A 523 4.33 13.80 -11.04
N THR A 524 5.17 14.37 -10.18
CA THR A 524 5.71 15.72 -10.40
C THR A 524 6.89 15.66 -11.36
N ASP A 525 6.75 16.39 -12.46
CA ASP A 525 7.68 16.43 -13.59
C ASP A 525 8.51 17.73 -13.46
N TYR A 526 9.55 17.67 -12.64
CA TYR A 526 10.23 18.82 -12.02
C TYR A 526 10.64 19.92 -12.99
N ASN A 527 11.38 19.59 -14.05
CA ASN A 527 11.85 20.61 -15.00
C ASN A 527 10.75 21.08 -15.96
N ASN A 528 9.74 20.24 -16.18
CA ASN A 528 8.57 20.59 -16.99
C ASN A 528 7.51 21.36 -16.19
N ASN A 529 7.71 21.57 -14.88
CA ASN A 529 6.85 22.37 -14.00
C ASN A 529 5.36 21.93 -14.03
N ARG A 530 5.11 20.63 -13.96
CA ARG A 530 3.75 20.07 -14.05
C ARG A 530 3.58 18.82 -13.19
N VAL A 531 2.33 18.48 -12.89
CA VAL A 531 1.94 17.15 -12.41
C VAL A 531 1.29 16.39 -13.55
N LYS A 532 1.66 15.12 -13.73
CA LYS A 532 1.04 14.22 -14.70
C LYS A 532 0.30 13.10 -13.97
N ARG A 533 -0.93 12.84 -14.41
CA ARG A 533 -1.74 11.69 -13.97
C ARG A 533 -1.71 10.61 -15.04
N PHE A 534 -1.54 9.36 -14.61
CA PHE A 534 -1.59 8.18 -15.46
C PHE A 534 -2.59 7.18 -14.90
N SER A 535 -3.47 6.67 -15.78
CA SER A 535 -4.20 5.45 -15.49
C SER A 535 -3.22 4.29 -15.64
N ILE A 536 -3.01 3.56 -14.56
CA ILE A 536 -2.15 2.37 -14.55
C ILE A 536 -3.09 1.17 -14.53
N GLU A 537 -3.66 0.88 -15.71
CA GLU A 537 -4.45 -0.32 -15.99
C GLU A 537 -3.58 -1.58 -16.02
#